data_AF-A0A0F8XAZ2-F1
#
_entry.id   AF-A0A0F8XAZ2-F1
#
_cell.length_a   1.000
_cell.length_b   1.000
_cell.length_c   1.000
_cell.angle_alpha   90.00
_cell.angle_beta   90.00
_cell.angle_gamma   90.00
#
_symmetry.space_group_name_H-M   'P 1'
#
loop_
_entity.id
_entity.type
_entity.pdbx_description
1 polymer ?
#
loop_
_entity_poly.entity_id
_entity_poly.type
_entity_poly.pdbx_seq_one_letter_code
_entity_poly.pdbx_strand_id
1 'polypeptide(L)'
;PLAMECTDGGLSTATIGVLDVPPTPPQGRTPTAAAGEPSYRQADVGRVVGELVEGELALGGAVSYTPLGEIVAGYDWMPEAFRIVDCESSWDAGAVSWAGSYGLMQLHAATWAPIFPDFWERWDDPEWNVATAWEIYKRADYSWTPWDCW
;
A
#
# COMPACT_ATOMS: atom_id res chain seq x y z
N PRO A 1 -52.19 -28.40 31.37
CA PRO A 1 -52.64 -27.16 30.73
C PRO A 1 -52.13 -25.94 31.51
N LEU A 2 -50.95 -25.44 31.13
CA LEU A 2 -50.36 -24.23 31.70
C LEU A 2 -50.70 -23.06 30.78
N ALA A 3 -51.47 -22.11 31.30
CA ALA A 3 -51.80 -20.87 30.61
C ALA A 3 -50.58 -19.95 30.65
N MET A 4 -50.19 -19.48 29.48
CA MET A 4 -49.07 -18.59 29.24
C MET A 4 -49.62 -17.17 29.17
N GLU A 5 -49.30 -16.34 30.17
CA GLU A 5 -49.68 -14.94 30.21
C GLU A 5 -48.71 -14.14 29.33
N CYS A 6 -49.22 -13.54 28.25
CA CYS A 6 -48.51 -12.56 27.44
C CYS A 6 -48.61 -11.20 28.12
N THR A 7 -47.48 -10.66 28.58
CA THR A 7 -47.39 -9.28 29.07
C THR A 7 -46.96 -8.36 27.92
N ASP A 8 -47.76 -7.34 27.66
CA ASP A 8 -47.50 -6.27 26.69
C ASP A 8 -46.22 -5.50 27.04
N GLY A 9 -45.20 -5.61 26.17
CA GLY A 9 -43.99 -4.81 26.18
C GLY A 9 -44.18 -3.55 25.32
N GLY A 10 -44.06 -2.39 25.95
CA GLY A 10 -44.38 -1.09 25.37
C GLY A 10 -43.57 -0.72 24.11
N LEU A 11 -44.28 -0.07 23.17
CA LEU A 11 -43.73 0.65 22.04
C LEU A 11 -42.90 1.85 22.54
N SER A 12 -41.58 1.67 22.59
CA SER A 12 -40.64 2.79 22.72
C SER A 12 -40.39 3.37 21.32
N THR A 13 -40.86 4.59 21.10
CA THR A 13 -40.63 5.35 19.87
C THR A 13 -39.16 5.75 19.81
N ALA A 14 -38.35 4.98 19.09
CA ALA A 14 -36.99 5.37 18.77
C ALA A 14 -37.02 6.54 17.78
N THR A 15 -36.66 7.73 18.25
CA THR A 15 -36.36 8.89 17.42
C THR A 15 -35.22 8.52 16.47
N ILE A 16 -35.52 8.46 15.17
CA ILE A 16 -34.51 8.33 14.11
C ILE A 16 -33.68 9.61 14.13
N GLY A 17 -32.47 9.51 14.68
CA GLY A 17 -31.45 10.54 14.52
C GLY A 17 -31.09 10.64 13.05
N VAL A 18 -31.21 11.84 12.51
CA VAL A 18 -30.71 12.19 11.18
C VAL A 18 -29.20 11.91 11.18
N LEU A 19 -28.78 10.90 10.43
CA LEU A 19 -27.38 10.63 10.15
C LEU A 19 -26.81 11.86 9.45
N ASP A 20 -25.97 12.59 10.18
CA ASP A 20 -25.13 13.65 9.67
C ASP A 20 -24.22 13.03 8.60
N VAL A 21 -24.52 13.31 7.33
CA VAL A 21 -23.70 12.88 6.20
C VAL A 21 -22.43 13.72 6.26
N PRO A 22 -21.23 13.12 6.42
CA PRO A 22 -20.00 13.90 6.43
C PRO A 22 -19.87 14.66 5.10
N PRO A 23 -19.41 15.92 5.13
CA PRO A 23 -19.26 16.70 3.91
C PRO A 23 -18.29 15.99 2.97
N THR A 24 -18.71 15.80 1.72
CA THR A 24 -17.84 15.35 0.65
C THR A 24 -16.63 16.28 0.57
N PRO A 25 -15.39 15.78 0.65
CA PRO A 25 -14.22 16.63 0.51
C PRO A 25 -14.26 17.34 -0.85
N PRO A 26 -13.82 18.61 -0.92
CA PRO A 26 -13.86 19.38 -2.15
C PRO A 26 -13.02 18.68 -3.23
N GLN A 27 -13.69 18.21 -4.28
CA GLN A 27 -13.06 17.81 -5.53
C GLN A 27 -12.53 19.08 -6.20
N GLY A 28 -11.30 19.46 -5.88
CA GLY A 28 -10.75 20.73 -6.32
C GLY A 28 -9.26 20.82 -6.15
N ARG A 29 -8.53 20.18 -7.05
CA ARG A 29 -7.43 20.77 -7.83
C ARG A 29 -6.94 19.73 -8.83
N THR A 30 -7.15 20.01 -10.11
CA THR A 30 -6.41 19.35 -11.18
C THR A 30 -4.91 19.58 -10.93
N PRO A 31 -4.08 18.54 -10.82
CA PRO A 31 -2.65 18.73 -10.79
C PRO A 31 -2.22 19.35 -12.13
N THR A 32 -1.62 20.52 -12.07
CA THR A 32 -0.87 21.10 -13.18
C THR A 32 0.24 20.12 -13.52
N ALA A 33 0.12 19.49 -14.70
CA ALA A 33 1.13 18.61 -15.26
C ALA A 33 2.47 19.36 -15.34
N ALA A 34 3.40 19.00 -14.46
CA ALA A 34 4.81 19.29 -14.67
C ALA A 34 5.27 18.37 -15.81
N ALA A 35 5.42 18.96 -17.00
CA ALA A 35 6.08 18.32 -18.12
C ALA A 35 7.56 18.12 -17.75
N GLY A 36 7.87 16.94 -17.23
CA GLY A 36 9.22 16.41 -17.13
C GLY A 36 9.11 14.92 -17.39
N GLU A 37 9.46 14.50 -18.60
CA GLU A 37 9.59 13.08 -18.91
C GLU A 37 10.73 12.49 -18.07
N PRO A 38 10.49 11.39 -17.34
CA PRO A 38 11.50 10.36 -17.29
C PRO A 38 11.01 9.19 -18.13
N SER A 39 11.62 9.06 -19.30
CA SER A 39 11.67 7.81 -20.05
C SER A 39 12.33 6.74 -19.16
N TYR A 40 11.57 6.09 -18.28
CA TYR A 40 11.97 4.82 -17.68
C TYR A 40 11.66 3.70 -18.69
N ARG A 41 12.45 3.70 -19.77
CA ARG A 41 12.61 2.50 -20.57
C ARG A 41 13.34 1.49 -19.69
N GLN A 42 12.64 0.39 -19.40
CA GLN A 42 13.20 -0.93 -19.12
C GLN A 42 14.68 -1.05 -19.54
N ALA A 43 15.55 -1.32 -18.58
CA ALA A 43 16.90 -1.76 -18.86
C ALA A 43 17.36 -2.75 -17.79
N ASP A 44 17.76 -3.92 -18.30
CA ASP A 44 18.61 -4.94 -17.72
C ASP A 44 18.20 -5.58 -16.38
N VAL A 45 17.45 -6.68 -16.53
CA VAL A 45 17.67 -7.88 -15.72
C VAL A 45 19.15 -8.22 -15.82
N GLY A 46 19.89 -7.92 -14.75
CA GLY A 46 21.36 -7.98 -14.70
C GLY A 46 21.93 -9.23 -15.37
N ARG A 47 22.58 -9.01 -16.52
CA ARG A 47 23.52 -9.97 -17.10
C ARG A 47 24.70 -10.09 -16.13
N VAL A 48 24.76 -11.21 -15.42
CA VAL A 48 25.92 -11.60 -14.61
C VAL A 48 27.10 -11.85 -15.57
N VAL A 49 27.89 -10.82 -15.87
CA VAL A 49 29.20 -11.00 -16.50
C VAL A 49 30.19 -11.23 -15.37
N GLY A 50 30.19 -12.44 -14.83
CA GLY A 50 31.27 -12.92 -14.00
C GLY A 50 32.49 -13.16 -14.89
N GLU A 51 33.42 -12.20 -14.93
CA GLU A 51 34.78 -12.45 -15.37
C GLU A 51 35.43 -13.35 -14.32
N LEU A 52 35.64 -14.62 -14.69
CA LEU A 52 36.31 -15.61 -13.86
C LEU A 52 37.80 -15.26 -13.80
N VAL A 53 38.15 -14.36 -12.87
CA VAL A 53 39.54 -14.25 -12.40
C VAL A 53 39.70 -15.35 -11.35
N GLU A 54 40.33 -16.45 -11.76
CA GLU A 54 40.68 -17.54 -10.86
C GLU A 54 41.64 -17.01 -9.78
N GLY A 55 41.19 -16.91 -8.51
CA GLY A 55 42.13 -16.61 -7.43
C GLY A 55 41.60 -16.09 -6.11
N GLU A 56 40.34 -15.69 -5.98
CA GLU A 56 39.83 -15.21 -4.68
C GLU A 56 38.32 -15.47 -4.59
N LEU A 57 37.91 -16.37 -3.67
CA LEU A 57 36.51 -16.61 -3.34
C LEU A 57 35.97 -15.38 -2.59
N ALA A 58 35.69 -14.30 -3.32
CA ALA A 58 34.91 -13.17 -2.82
C ALA A 58 33.45 -13.61 -2.67
N LEU A 59 33.14 -14.20 -1.52
CA LEU A 59 31.80 -14.54 -1.00
C LEU A 59 30.98 -13.26 -0.70
N GLY A 60 30.84 -12.36 -1.67
CA GLY A 60 30.30 -11.03 -1.41
C GLY A 60 29.90 -10.24 -2.65
N GLY A 61 29.19 -10.87 -3.58
CA GLY A 61 28.48 -10.11 -4.61
C GLY A 61 27.42 -9.24 -3.91
N ALA A 62 27.69 -7.94 -3.79
CA ALA A 62 26.71 -7.00 -3.27
C ALA A 62 25.50 -7.01 -4.20
N VAL A 63 24.33 -7.37 -3.67
CA VAL A 63 23.08 -7.18 -4.41
C VAL A 63 22.85 -5.68 -4.49
N SER A 64 22.86 -5.16 -5.72
CA SER A 64 22.52 -3.76 -5.99
C SER A 64 21.07 -3.69 -6.42
N TYR A 65 20.30 -2.82 -5.75
CA TYR A 65 18.91 -2.56 -6.08
C TYR A 65 18.77 -1.22 -6.82
N THR A 66 17.63 -1.01 -7.46
CA THR A 66 17.23 0.33 -7.89
C THR A 66 16.95 1.20 -6.66
N PRO A 67 16.90 2.54 -6.77
CA PRO A 67 16.57 3.39 -5.63
C PRO A 67 15.26 3.01 -4.92
N LEU A 68 14.22 2.64 -5.67
CA LEU A 68 12.97 2.12 -5.09
C LEU A 68 13.17 0.75 -4.44
N GLY A 69 13.97 -0.12 -5.04
CA GLY A 69 14.32 -1.41 -4.45
C GLY A 69 15.11 -1.28 -3.15
N GLU A 70 15.97 -0.26 -3.00
CA GLU A 70 16.65 0.04 -1.73
C GLU A 70 15.67 0.45 -0.62
N ILE A 71 14.67 1.28 -0.95
CA ILE A 71 13.61 1.67 -0.01
C ILE A 71 12.82 0.43 0.43
N VAL A 72 12.39 -0.41 -0.52
CA VAL A 72 11.62 -1.64 -0.22
C VAL A 72 12.47 -2.64 0.56
N ALA A 73 13.76 -2.78 0.24
CA ALA A 73 14.67 -3.67 0.96
C ALA A 73 15.07 -3.17 2.36
N GLY A 74 14.66 -1.97 2.75
CA GLY A 74 14.96 -1.38 4.06
C GLY A 74 14.24 -2.03 5.25
N TYR A 75 13.41 -3.06 5.02
CA TYR A 75 12.58 -3.71 6.04
C TYR A 75 12.71 -5.24 6.01
N ASP A 76 12.41 -5.88 7.14
CA ASP A 76 12.51 -7.33 7.36
C ASP A 76 11.29 -8.13 6.80
N TRP A 77 10.92 -7.88 5.54
CA TRP A 77 9.82 -8.56 4.82
C TRP A 77 10.24 -9.16 3.47
N MET A 78 11.55 -9.18 3.22
CA MET A 78 12.12 -9.71 2.00
C MET A 78 12.10 -11.26 1.99
N PRO A 79 12.02 -11.90 0.80
CA PRO A 79 11.98 -11.31 -0.54
C PRO A 79 10.57 -10.96 -1.07
N GLU A 80 9.50 -11.36 -0.38
CA GLU A 80 8.12 -11.27 -0.88
C GLU A 80 7.70 -9.86 -1.26
N ALA A 81 8.18 -8.84 -0.53
CA ALA A 81 7.87 -7.44 -0.82
C ALA A 81 8.14 -7.02 -2.26
N PHE A 82 9.20 -7.54 -2.89
CA PHE A 82 9.51 -7.23 -4.29
C PHE A 82 8.47 -7.80 -5.25
N ARG A 83 7.92 -8.98 -4.95
CA ARG A 83 6.85 -9.59 -5.75
C ARG A 83 5.55 -8.79 -5.62
N ILE A 84 5.26 -8.31 -4.41
CA ILE A 84 4.10 -7.44 -4.16
C ILE A 84 4.22 -6.15 -4.96
N VAL A 85 5.34 -5.42 -4.85
CA VAL A 85 5.54 -4.15 -5.57
C VAL A 85 5.45 -4.34 -7.08
N ASP A 86 6.05 -5.41 -7.61
CA ASP A 86 6.00 -5.72 -9.03
C ASP A 86 4.57 -5.97 -9.52
N CYS A 87 3.77 -6.73 -8.76
CA CYS A 87 2.39 -7.06 -9.09
C CYS A 87 1.42 -5.88 -8.90
N GLU A 88 1.57 -5.14 -7.81
CA GLU A 88 0.64 -4.09 -7.39
C GLU A 88 0.81 -2.81 -8.21
N SER A 89 2.05 -2.37 -8.45
CA SER A 89 2.32 -1.06 -9.08
C SER A 89 3.27 -1.13 -10.27
N SER A 90 3.85 -2.29 -10.58
CA SER A 90 4.94 -2.40 -11.56
C SER A 90 6.07 -1.40 -11.28
N TRP A 91 6.39 -1.21 -9.99
CA TRP A 91 7.39 -0.26 -9.49
C TRP A 91 7.09 1.22 -9.76
N ASP A 92 5.83 1.59 -9.99
CA ASP A 92 5.40 2.98 -10.13
C ASP A 92 4.91 3.57 -8.80
N ALA A 93 5.69 4.49 -8.23
CA ALA A 93 5.34 5.19 -7.00
C ALA A 93 4.12 6.13 -7.14
N GLY A 94 3.78 6.54 -8.36
CA GLY A 94 2.59 7.35 -8.66
C GLY A 94 1.35 6.53 -9.05
N ALA A 95 1.40 5.20 -8.93
CA ALA A 95 0.33 4.32 -9.36
C ALA A 95 -0.98 4.57 -8.61
N VAL A 96 -2.08 4.70 -9.35
CA VAL A 96 -3.44 4.84 -8.81
C VAL A 96 -4.31 3.76 -9.43
N SER A 97 -4.82 2.84 -8.61
CA SER A 97 -5.76 1.83 -9.11
C SER A 97 -7.17 2.39 -9.26
N TRP A 98 -7.93 1.80 -10.19
CA TRP A 98 -9.35 2.06 -10.33
C TRP A 98 -10.16 1.66 -9.08
N ALA A 99 -9.61 0.80 -8.24
CA ALA A 99 -10.22 0.32 -6.99
C ALA A 99 -9.93 1.23 -5.78
N GLY A 100 -9.17 2.32 -5.97
CA GLY A 100 -8.85 3.28 -4.90
C GLY A 100 -7.65 2.88 -4.05
N SER A 101 -6.68 2.18 -4.63
CA SER A 101 -5.36 1.91 -4.04
C SER A 101 -4.30 2.84 -4.63
N TYR A 102 -3.31 3.21 -3.81
CA TYR A 102 -2.39 4.30 -4.13
C TYR A 102 -0.93 3.99 -3.83
N GLY A 103 -0.07 4.44 -4.74
CA GLY A 103 1.39 4.45 -4.64
C GLY A 103 2.04 3.09 -4.78
N LEU A 104 3.32 3.01 -4.41
CA LEU A 104 4.19 1.86 -4.71
C LEU A 104 3.65 0.53 -4.16
N MET A 105 3.11 0.53 -2.94
CA MET A 105 2.53 -0.64 -2.26
C MET A 105 1.01 -0.72 -2.40
N GLN A 106 0.39 0.08 -3.27
CA GLN A 106 -1.06 0.10 -3.52
C GLN A 106 -1.92 0.10 -2.24
N LEU A 107 -1.73 1.12 -1.42
CA LEU A 107 -2.44 1.25 -0.15
C LEU A 107 -3.92 1.60 -0.41
N HIS A 108 -4.86 0.73 -0.02
CA HIS A 108 -6.30 0.96 -0.17
C HIS A 108 -6.79 2.15 0.67
N ALA A 109 -7.16 3.25 0.01
CA ALA A 109 -7.41 4.52 0.68
C ALA A 109 -8.60 4.49 1.65
N ALA A 110 -9.69 3.79 1.30
CA ALA A 110 -10.87 3.74 2.17
C ALA A 110 -10.58 3.06 3.53
N THR A 111 -9.60 2.15 3.56
CA THR A 111 -9.16 1.48 4.79
C THR A 111 -8.15 2.34 5.55
N TRP A 112 -7.15 2.87 4.83
CA TRP A 112 -5.93 3.38 5.47
C TRP A 112 -5.88 4.90 5.63
N ALA A 113 -6.53 5.68 4.77
CA ALA A 113 -6.53 7.14 4.89
C ALA A 113 -7.12 7.66 6.22
N PRO A 114 -8.16 7.04 6.83
CA PRO A 114 -8.64 7.45 8.16
C PRO A 114 -7.67 7.15 9.30
N ILE A 115 -6.70 6.24 9.09
CA ILE A 115 -5.76 5.79 10.11
C ILE A 115 -4.42 6.52 10.01
N PHE A 116 -4.02 6.90 8.79
CA PHE A 116 -2.78 7.62 8.53
C PHE A 116 -3.09 9.06 8.09
N PRO A 117 -2.92 10.07 8.97
CA PRO A 117 -3.40 11.43 8.72
C PRO A 117 -2.74 12.10 7.52
N ASP A 118 -1.50 11.72 7.17
CA ASP A 118 -0.73 12.30 6.06
C ASP A 118 -0.94 11.55 4.73
N PHE A 119 -1.93 10.65 4.65
CA PHE A 119 -2.12 9.76 3.49
C PHE A 119 -2.29 10.54 2.19
N TRP A 120 -3.13 11.56 2.18
CA TRP A 120 -3.46 12.28 0.95
C TRP A 120 -2.31 13.17 0.46
N GLU A 121 -1.45 13.59 1.38
CA GLU A 121 -0.29 14.45 1.12
C GLU A 121 0.94 13.66 0.69
N ARG A 122 1.00 12.35 0.98
CA ARG A 122 2.23 11.56 0.89
C ARG A 122 2.09 10.20 0.22
N TRP A 123 0.91 9.82 -0.27
CA TRP A 123 0.71 8.48 -0.85
C TRP A 123 1.67 8.20 -2.03
N ASP A 124 2.15 9.21 -2.74
CA ASP A 124 3.09 9.12 -3.87
C ASP A 124 4.57 9.26 -3.46
N ASP A 125 4.85 9.61 -2.21
CA ASP A 125 6.20 9.58 -1.63
C ASP A 125 6.58 8.11 -1.36
N PRO A 126 7.56 7.54 -2.09
CA PRO A 126 7.89 6.13 -1.98
C PRO A 126 8.43 5.75 -0.61
N GLU A 127 9.17 6.62 0.08
CA GLU A 127 9.68 6.34 1.42
C GLU A 127 8.53 6.25 2.42
N TRP A 128 7.59 7.20 2.35
CA TRP A 128 6.41 7.18 3.22
C TRP A 128 5.46 6.03 2.90
N ASN A 129 5.22 5.75 1.62
CA ASN A 129 4.32 4.70 1.16
C ASN A 129 4.82 3.33 1.65
N VAL A 130 6.11 3.05 1.48
CA VAL A 130 6.75 1.80 1.95
C VAL A 130 6.77 1.72 3.47
N ALA A 131 7.12 2.80 4.17
CA ALA A 131 7.08 2.83 5.63
C ALA A 131 5.67 2.55 6.18
N THR A 132 4.65 3.11 5.54
CA THR A 132 3.24 2.90 5.90
C THR A 132 2.80 1.46 5.61
N ALA A 133 3.22 0.90 4.48
CA ALA A 133 3.00 -0.51 4.16
C ALA A 133 3.63 -1.45 5.22
N TRP A 134 4.83 -1.15 5.70
CA TRP A 134 5.45 -1.91 6.79
C TRP A 134 4.62 -1.87 8.08
N GLU A 135 4.04 -0.72 8.45
CA GLU A 135 3.12 -0.63 9.59
C GLU A 135 1.85 -1.46 9.38
N ILE A 136 1.32 -1.51 8.16
CA ILE A 136 0.16 -2.35 7.81
C ILE A 136 0.52 -3.84 7.92
N TYR A 137 1.67 -4.25 7.40
CA TYR A 137 2.18 -5.62 7.47
C TYR A 137 2.32 -6.10 8.93
N LYS A 138 2.89 -5.26 9.80
CA LYS A 138 2.96 -5.53 11.25
C LYS A 138 1.59 -5.64 11.91
N ARG A 139 0.65 -4.76 11.57
CA ARG A 139 -0.74 -4.81 12.08
C ARG A 139 -1.47 -6.06 11.63
N ALA A 140 -1.12 -6.59 10.47
CA ALA A 140 -1.60 -7.86 9.93
C ALA A 140 -0.82 -9.08 10.49
N ASP A 141 -0.06 -8.92 11.58
CA ASP A 141 0.75 -9.99 12.19
C ASP A 141 1.80 -10.56 11.23
N TYR A 142 2.54 -9.66 10.57
CA TYR A 142 3.57 -9.99 9.56
C TYR A 142 2.98 -10.83 8.41
N SER A 143 1.82 -10.42 7.92
CA SER A 143 1.08 -11.09 6.86
C SER A 143 0.82 -10.19 5.66
N TRP A 144 0.90 -10.78 4.46
CA TRP A 144 0.56 -10.12 3.21
C TRP A 144 -0.94 -10.10 2.89
N THR A 145 -1.78 -10.62 3.78
CA THR A 145 -3.25 -10.63 3.63
C THR A 145 -3.93 -9.30 3.29
N PRO A 146 -3.38 -8.10 3.63
CA PRO A 146 -3.95 -6.82 3.19
C PRO A 146 -3.76 -6.48 1.72
N TRP A 147 -2.87 -7.18 1.02
CA TRP A 147 -2.62 -7.03 -0.42
C TRP A 147 -3.40 -8.11 -1.18
N ASP A 148 -3.67 -7.90 -2.45
CA ASP A 148 -4.34 -8.91 -3.28
C ASP A 148 -3.33 -9.77 -4.04
N CYS A 149 -2.11 -9.26 -4.23
CA CYS A 149 -1.05 -9.81 -5.04
C CYS A 149 -0.03 -10.73 -4.30
N TRP A 150 -0.44 -11.52 -3.29
CA TRP A 150 0.48 -12.34 -2.46
C TRP A 150 0.41 -13.86 -2.65
#